data_AF-A0A920JS60-F1
#
_entry.id   AF-A0A920JS60-F1
#
_cell.length_a   1.000
_cell.length_b   1.000
_cell.length_c   1.000
_cell.angle_alpha   90.00
_cell.angle_beta   90.00
_cell.angle_gamma   90.00
#
_symmetry.space_group_name_H-M   'P 1'
#
loop_
_entity.id
_entity.type
_entity.pdbx_description
1 polymer ?
#
loop_
_entity_poly.entity_id
_entity_poly.type
_entity_poly.pdbx_seq_one_letter_code
_entity_poly.pdbx_strand_id
1 'polypeptide(L)'
;MQRAEYKTKNKGHFGLRFDRYTHFTSPIRRYPDLLVHRMIISILNKDKINTESLEEVLEYCSQKERDAEFASKQVIQNLLCEYANNFRGKNFSGFVTGVKDFGLFVDIPDLFTSGLLHVNDLPDDFYRYNARNKTP
;
A
#
# COMPACT_ATOMS: atom_id res chain seq x y z
N MET A 1 -4.30 1.78 10.09
CA MET A 1 -3.68 3.13 10.14
C MET A 1 -4.18 3.95 8.96
N GLN A 2 -4.35 5.26 9.12
CA GLN A 2 -4.65 6.14 7.97
C GLN A 2 -3.41 6.26 7.08
N ARG A 3 -3.63 6.40 5.76
CA ARG A 3 -2.55 6.53 4.78
C ARG A 3 -1.96 7.94 4.83
N ALA A 4 -0.64 8.06 4.69
CA ALA A 4 0.02 9.35 4.58
C ALA A 4 -0.33 10.05 3.26
N GLU A 5 -0.29 11.38 3.24
CA GLU A 5 -0.63 12.22 2.09
C GLU A 5 0.21 13.50 2.07
N TYR A 6 0.40 14.09 0.89
CA TYR A 6 0.95 15.43 0.77
C TYR A 6 -0.15 16.48 0.98
N LYS A 7 0.07 17.40 1.92
CA LYS A 7 -0.85 18.50 2.23
C LYS A 7 -0.09 19.77 2.56
N THR A 8 -0.69 20.93 2.26
CA THR A 8 -0.13 22.22 2.68
C THR A 8 -0.17 22.40 4.19
N LYS A 9 -1.23 21.90 4.84
CA LYS A 9 -1.38 21.92 6.29
C LYS A 9 -0.62 20.78 6.95
N ASN A 10 0.39 21.11 7.75
CA ASN A 10 1.10 20.14 8.56
C ASN A 10 0.21 19.60 9.70
N LYS A 11 0.02 18.27 9.74
CA LYS A 11 -0.68 17.54 10.81
C LYS A 11 0.26 16.64 11.63
N GLY A 12 1.57 16.73 11.40
CA GLY A 12 2.56 15.78 11.90
C GLY A 12 2.51 14.44 11.14
N HIS A 13 3.41 13.53 11.52
CA HIS A 13 3.53 12.20 10.93
C HIS A 13 3.42 11.11 12.01
N PHE A 14 2.22 10.58 12.22
CA PHE A 14 1.90 9.61 13.29
C PHE A 14 2.84 8.41 13.29
N GLY A 15 3.04 7.76 12.14
CA GLY A 15 3.88 6.56 12.02
C GLY A 15 5.38 6.79 12.28
N LEU A 16 5.84 8.04 12.26
CA LEU A 16 7.24 8.41 12.53
C LEU A 16 7.39 9.16 13.86
N ARG A 17 6.28 9.49 14.53
CA ARG A 17 6.25 10.33 15.74
C ARG A 17 7.00 11.66 15.56
N PHE A 18 6.79 12.33 14.43
CA PHE A 18 7.34 13.67 14.18
C PHE A 18 6.24 14.72 14.08
N ASP A 19 6.48 15.88 14.71
CA ASP A 19 5.55 17.03 14.65
C ASP A 19 5.55 17.71 13.27
N ARG A 20 6.66 17.61 12.54
CA ARG A 20 6.83 18.15 11.19
C ARG A 20 7.61 17.17 10.33
N TYR A 21 7.12 16.88 9.14
CA TYR A 21 7.80 16.02 8.18
C TYR A 21 7.42 16.41 6.75
N THR A 22 8.37 16.32 5.83
CA THR A 22 8.13 16.44 4.39
C THR A 22 9.20 15.64 3.64
N HIS A 23 8.91 15.24 2.41
CA HIS A 23 9.90 14.61 1.55
C HIS A 23 10.83 15.66 0.92
N PHE A 24 12.13 15.36 0.86
CA PHE A 24 13.16 16.25 0.32
C PHE A 24 14.27 15.53 -0.45
N THR A 25 14.60 14.30 -0.09
CA THR A 25 15.82 13.59 -0.49
C THR A 25 15.74 12.88 -1.85
N SER A 26 14.67 13.02 -2.64
CA SER A 26 14.52 12.30 -3.91
C SER A 26 13.79 13.11 -5.01
N PRO A 27 14.27 14.33 -5.36
CA PRO A 27 13.65 15.20 -6.37
C PRO A 27 13.59 14.62 -7.79
N ILE A 28 14.46 13.66 -8.12
CA ILE A 28 14.47 13.00 -9.44
C ILE A 28 13.21 12.13 -9.65
N ARG A 29 12.68 11.52 -8.58
CA ARG A 29 11.62 10.50 -8.66
C ARG A 29 10.35 10.83 -7.87
N ARG A 30 10.30 12.01 -7.23
CA ARG A 30 9.15 12.50 -6.48
C ARG A 30 9.00 14.00 -6.72
N TYR A 31 7.89 14.40 -7.34
CA TYR A 31 7.62 15.80 -7.63
C TYR A 31 7.47 16.68 -6.36
N PRO A 32 6.90 16.19 -5.23
CA PRO A 32 6.88 16.96 -3.98
C PRO A 32 8.26 17.38 -3.48
N ASP A 33 9.27 16.50 -3.56
CA ASP A 33 10.65 16.86 -3.22
C ASP A 33 11.16 18.00 -4.12
N LEU A 34 10.90 17.95 -5.43
CA LEU A 34 11.29 19.02 -6.35
C LEU A 34 10.64 20.38 -5.97
N LEU A 35 9.37 20.37 -5.55
CA LEU A 35 8.70 21.57 -5.05
C LEU A 35 9.38 22.11 -3.78
N VAL A 36 9.73 21.24 -2.84
CA VAL A 36 10.45 21.64 -1.62
C VAL A 36 11.82 22.26 -1.97
N HIS A 37 12.57 21.65 -2.89
CA HIS A 37 13.84 22.22 -3.39
C HIS A 37 13.64 23.63 -3.97
N ARG A 38 12.62 23.81 -4.84
CA ARG A 38 12.28 25.13 -5.43
C ARG A 38 11.93 26.16 -4.36
N MET A 39 11.10 25.78 -3.38
CA MET A 39 10.70 26.67 -2.29
C MET A 39 11.88 27.09 -1.42
N ILE A 40 12.78 26.16 -1.08
CA ILE A 40 13.99 26.49 -0.30
C ILE A 40 14.86 27.49 -1.07
N ILE A 41 15.07 27.29 -2.37
CA ILE A 41 15.84 28.23 -3.20
C ILE A 41 15.18 29.61 -3.23
N SER A 42 13.87 29.68 -3.46
CA SER A 42 13.14 30.96 -3.44
C SER A 42 13.25 31.68 -2.08
N ILE A 43 13.19 30.94 -0.96
CA ILE A 43 13.37 31.51 0.38
C ILE A 43 14.79 32.10 0.54
N LEU A 44 15.82 31.37 0.11
CA LEU A 44 17.21 31.80 0.21
C LEU A 44 17.48 33.05 -0.65
N ASN A 45 16.85 33.14 -1.82
CA ASN A 45 16.94 34.29 -2.72
C ASN A 45 16.01 35.46 -2.33
N LYS A 46 15.12 35.27 -1.34
CA LYS A 46 14.06 36.21 -0.96
C LYS A 46 13.04 36.50 -2.09
N ASP A 47 12.83 35.53 -2.97
CA ASP A 47 11.83 35.59 -4.03
C ASP A 47 10.42 35.34 -3.48
N LYS A 48 9.40 35.84 -4.20
CA LYS A 48 8.00 35.54 -3.88
C LYS A 48 7.68 34.07 -4.23
N ILE A 49 7.19 33.32 -3.27
CA ILE A 49 6.72 31.95 -3.48
C ILE A 49 5.28 32.00 -3.98
N ASN A 50 5.01 31.42 -5.15
CA ASN A 50 3.64 31.22 -5.61
C ASN A 50 3.04 29.94 -4.98
N THR A 51 1.93 30.09 -4.26
CA THR A 51 1.22 28.99 -3.60
C THR A 51 -0.21 28.79 -4.10
N GLU A 52 -0.67 29.53 -5.11
CA GLU A 52 -2.07 29.56 -5.54
C GLU A 52 -2.61 28.19 -5.96
N SER A 53 -1.78 27.35 -6.58
CA SER A 53 -2.14 25.99 -7.02
C SER A 53 -1.51 24.86 -6.19
N LEU A 54 -0.86 25.20 -5.07
CA LEU A 54 -0.05 24.22 -4.36
C LEU A 54 -0.88 23.05 -3.80
N GLU A 55 -2.05 23.33 -3.21
CA GLU A 55 -2.89 22.28 -2.62
C GLU A 55 -3.37 21.28 -3.70
N GLU A 56 -3.80 21.77 -4.87
CA GLU A 56 -4.22 20.94 -6.00
C GLU A 56 -3.07 20.06 -6.51
N VAL A 57 -1.87 20.64 -6.65
CA VAL A 57 -0.67 19.90 -7.07
C VAL A 57 -0.30 18.81 -6.06
N LEU A 58 -0.39 19.08 -4.76
CA LEU A 58 -0.08 18.09 -3.71
C LEU A 58 -1.13 16.97 -3.66
N GLU A 59 -2.41 17.29 -3.86
CA GLU A 59 -3.47 16.30 -3.99
C GLU A 59 -3.26 15.40 -5.21
N TYR A 60 -2.91 15.99 -6.35
CA TYR A 60 -2.54 15.25 -7.56
C TYR A 60 -1.34 14.33 -7.32
N CYS A 61 -0.28 14.82 -6.67
CA CYS A 61 0.88 13.99 -6.32
C CYS A 61 0.51 12.82 -5.41
N SER A 62 -0.37 13.07 -4.43
CA SER A 62 -0.87 12.02 -3.53
C SER A 62 -1.69 10.97 -4.30
N GLN A 63 -2.51 11.38 -5.26
CA GLN A 63 -3.24 10.45 -6.13
C GLN A 63 -2.29 9.65 -7.01
N LYS A 64 -1.28 10.28 -7.62
CA LYS A 64 -0.31 9.58 -8.47
C LYS A 64 0.56 8.59 -7.70
N GLU A 65 0.89 8.88 -6.44
CA GLU A 65 1.53 7.91 -5.56
C GLU A 65 0.63 6.67 -5.36
N ARG A 66 -0.68 6.87 -5.15
CA ARG A 66 -1.64 5.77 -5.01
C ARG A 66 -1.77 4.95 -6.28
N ASP A 67 -1.90 5.60 -7.43
CA ASP A 67 -2.03 4.96 -8.73
C ASP A 67 -0.79 4.10 -9.05
N ALA A 68 0.41 4.65 -8.81
CA ALA A 68 1.67 3.95 -9.04
C ALA A 68 1.85 2.73 -8.12
N GLU A 69 1.51 2.85 -6.83
CA GLU A 69 1.56 1.72 -5.90
C GLU A 69 0.56 0.63 -6.31
N PHE A 70 -0.65 1.00 -6.72
CA PHE A 70 -1.66 0.05 -7.19
C PHE A 70 -1.19 -0.70 -8.45
N ALA A 71 -0.70 0.02 -9.45
CA ALA A 71 -0.18 -0.58 -10.68
C ALA A 71 0.98 -1.54 -10.41
N SER A 72 1.93 -1.14 -9.55
CA SER A 72 3.05 -1.99 -9.14
C SER A 72 2.59 -3.29 -8.47
N LYS A 73 1.63 -3.19 -7.52
CA LYS A 73 1.06 -4.36 -6.84
C LYS A 73 0.38 -5.33 -7.81
N GLN A 74 -0.38 -4.81 -8.77
CA GLN A 74 -1.05 -5.63 -9.80
C GLN A 74 -0.04 -6.44 -10.62
N VAL A 75 1.06 -5.79 -11.05
CA VAL A 75 2.12 -6.48 -11.82
C VAL A 75 2.80 -7.55 -10.97
N ILE A 76 3.16 -7.23 -9.72
CA ILE A 76 3.77 -8.19 -8.80
C ILE A 76 2.84 -9.40 -8.58
N GLN A 77 1.54 -9.17 -8.36
CA GLN A 77 0.57 -10.23 -8.17
C GLN A 77 0.47 -11.14 -9.40
N ASN A 78 0.44 -10.58 -10.61
CA ASN A 78 0.42 -11.37 -11.84
C ASN A 78 1.68 -12.24 -11.98
N LEU A 79 2.86 -11.68 -11.69
CA LEU A 79 4.13 -12.41 -11.74
C LEU A 79 4.18 -13.52 -10.67
N LEU A 80 3.65 -13.27 -9.47
CA LEU A 80 3.55 -14.29 -8.42
C LEU A 80 2.60 -15.43 -8.81
N CYS A 81 1.47 -15.12 -9.46
CA CYS A 81 0.57 -16.14 -9.99
C CYS A 81 1.24 -17.00 -11.07
N GLU A 82 1.97 -16.37 -12.00
CA GLU A 82 2.75 -17.07 -13.01
C GLU A 82 3.82 -17.97 -12.38
N TYR A 83 4.54 -17.45 -11.39
CA TYR A 83 5.52 -18.21 -10.61
C TYR A 83 4.89 -19.43 -9.92
N ALA A 84 3.76 -19.23 -9.22
CA ALA A 84 3.05 -20.28 -8.50
C ALA A 84 2.50 -21.39 -9.43
N ASN A 85 2.17 -21.07 -10.68
CA ASN A 85 1.69 -22.04 -11.67
C ASN A 85 2.71 -23.17 -11.92
N ASN A 86 4.01 -22.91 -11.74
CA ASN A 86 5.07 -23.92 -11.88
C ASN A 86 5.07 -24.98 -10.75
N PHE A 87 4.27 -24.77 -9.70
CA PHE A 87 4.23 -25.64 -8.52
C PHE A 87 2.88 -26.34 -8.32
N ARG A 88 2.03 -26.37 -9.37
CA ARG A 88 0.74 -27.05 -9.31
C ARG A 88 0.89 -28.52 -8.90
N GLY A 89 0.03 -28.95 -7.97
CA GLY A 89 0.03 -30.31 -7.41
C GLY A 89 1.05 -30.55 -6.29
N LYS A 90 1.89 -29.56 -5.94
CA LYS A 90 2.78 -29.63 -4.78
C LYS A 90 2.07 -29.13 -3.53
N ASN A 91 2.46 -29.68 -2.39
CA ASN A 91 1.96 -29.28 -1.08
C ASN A 91 2.90 -28.26 -0.44
N PHE A 92 2.33 -27.27 0.24
CA PHE A 92 3.06 -26.23 0.94
C PHE A 92 2.46 -26.02 2.33
N SER A 93 3.29 -25.60 3.27
CA SER A 93 2.80 -25.07 4.55
C SER A 93 2.28 -23.65 4.36
N GLY A 94 1.21 -23.30 5.07
CA GLY A 94 0.62 -21.97 5.00
C GLY A 94 -0.10 -21.59 6.28
N PHE A 95 -0.34 -20.30 6.44
CA PHE A 95 -1.02 -19.73 7.59
C PHE A 95 -2.36 -19.13 7.17
N VAL A 96 -3.44 -19.44 7.90
CA VAL A 96 -4.74 -18.80 7.64
C VAL A 96 -4.66 -17.35 8.09
N THR A 97 -4.79 -16.42 7.13
CA THR A 97 -4.74 -14.96 7.38
C THR A 97 -6.12 -14.32 7.38
N GLY A 98 -7.14 -15.02 6.86
CA GLY A 98 -8.49 -14.53 6.83
C GLY A 98 -9.51 -15.64 6.68
N VAL A 99 -10.65 -15.45 7.33
CA VAL A 99 -11.80 -16.36 7.23
C VAL A 99 -12.99 -15.57 6.71
N LYS A 100 -13.69 -16.13 5.73
CA LYS A 100 -14.97 -15.63 5.19
C LYS A 100 -15.99 -16.77 5.19
N ASP A 101 -17.23 -16.41 4.93
CA ASP A 101 -18.34 -17.35 4.73
C ASP A 101 -18.10 -18.30 3.55
N PHE A 102 -17.41 -17.85 2.49
CA PHE A 102 -17.12 -18.67 1.31
C PHE A 102 -15.77 -19.40 1.34
N GLY A 103 -14.90 -19.18 2.34
CA GLY A 103 -13.61 -19.86 2.38
C GLY A 103 -12.54 -19.22 3.26
N LEU A 104 -11.32 -19.72 3.10
CA LEU A 104 -10.13 -19.36 3.88
C LEU A 104 -9.10 -18.69 2.98
N PHE A 105 -8.56 -17.55 3.42
CA PHE A 105 -7.36 -16.97 2.83
C PHE A 105 -6.15 -17.55 3.54
N VAL A 106 -5.26 -18.17 2.76
CA VAL A 106 -4.07 -18.85 3.26
C VAL A 106 -2.84 -18.20 2.65
N ASP A 107 -1.95 -17.70 3.50
CA ASP A 107 -0.64 -17.20 3.07
C ASP A 107 0.35 -18.35 2.95
N ILE A 108 1.12 -18.37 1.86
CA ILE A 108 2.06 -19.44 1.50
C ILE A 108 3.46 -18.83 1.40
N PRO A 109 4.25 -18.82 2.50
CA PRO A 109 5.54 -18.14 2.55
C PRO A 109 6.52 -18.57 1.46
N ASP A 110 6.56 -19.88 1.15
CA ASP A 110 7.46 -20.45 0.13
C ASP A 110 7.20 -19.93 -1.29
N LEU A 111 5.98 -19.44 -1.54
CA LEU A 111 5.57 -18.87 -2.82
C LEU A 111 5.41 -17.35 -2.77
N PHE A 112 5.67 -16.71 -1.62
CA PHE A 112 5.50 -15.27 -1.39
C PHE A 112 4.12 -14.73 -1.82
N THR A 113 3.10 -15.58 -1.75
CA THR A 113 1.75 -15.27 -2.22
C THR A 113 0.70 -15.88 -1.31
N SER A 114 -0.54 -15.40 -1.42
CA SER A 114 -1.67 -15.93 -0.68
C SER A 114 -2.70 -16.52 -1.66
N GLY A 115 -3.38 -17.59 -1.25
CA GLY A 115 -4.44 -18.25 -2.01
C GLY A 115 -5.79 -18.22 -1.28
N LEU A 116 -6.86 -18.49 -2.03
CA LEU A 116 -8.18 -18.75 -1.50
C LEU A 116 -8.45 -20.26 -1.55
N LEU A 117 -8.73 -20.85 -0.39
CA LEU A 117 -9.30 -22.19 -0.29
C LEU A 117 -10.82 -22.05 -0.15
N HIS A 118 -11.56 -22.46 -1.17
CA HIS A 118 -13.02 -22.36 -1.14
C HIS A 118 -13.59 -23.41 -0.17
N VAL A 119 -14.72 -23.09 0.48
CA VAL A 119 -15.36 -24.01 1.46
C VAL A 119 -15.69 -25.38 0.86
N ASN A 120 -16.01 -25.43 -0.44
CA ASN A 120 -16.30 -26.68 -1.16
C ASN A 120 -15.07 -27.60 -1.34
N ASP A 121 -13.86 -27.07 -1.20
CA ASP A 121 -12.61 -27.84 -1.30
C ASP A 121 -12.19 -28.40 0.07
N LEU A 122 -12.92 -28.06 1.13
CA LEU A 122 -12.72 -28.62 2.46
C LEU A 122 -13.37 -30.01 2.57
N PRO A 123 -12.95 -30.84 3.54
CA PRO A 123 -13.61 -32.11 3.83
C PRO A 123 -15.11 -31.92 4.02
N ASP A 124 -15.90 -32.90 3.56
CA ASP A 124 -17.36 -32.86 3.54
C ASP A 124 -17.93 -32.80 4.97
N ASP A 125 -18.22 -31.59 5.44
CA ASP A 125 -18.68 -31.27 6.80
C ASP A 125 -19.48 -29.95 6.80
N PHE A 126 -20.17 -29.68 7.90
CA PHE A 126 -20.98 -28.48 8.10
C PHE A 126 -20.15 -27.34 8.71
N TYR A 127 -19.57 -26.50 7.86
CA TYR A 127 -18.85 -25.31 8.29
C TYR A 127 -19.80 -24.16 8.65
N ARG A 128 -19.65 -23.60 9.86
CA ARG A 128 -20.38 -22.40 10.30
C ARG A 128 -19.41 -21.22 10.42
N TYR A 129 -19.64 -20.18 9.62
CA TYR A 129 -18.88 -18.93 9.76
C TYR A 129 -19.38 -18.11 10.95
N ASN A 130 -18.49 -17.85 11.91
CA ASN A 130 -18.77 -16.98 13.04
C ASN A 130 -18.10 -15.61 12.87
N ALA A 131 -18.87 -14.63 12.37
CA ALA A 131 -18.36 -13.29 12.10
C ALA A 131 -17.93 -12.49 13.34
N ARG A 132 -18.30 -12.92 14.56
CA ARG A 132 -17.98 -12.22 15.82
C ARG A 132 -16.61 -12.60 16.39
N ASN A 133 -16.14 -13.81 16.12
CA ASN A 133 -14.81 -14.28 16.51
C ASN A 133 -13.89 -14.25 15.31
N LYS A 134 -13.39 -13.06 14.96
CA LYS A 134 -12.19 -12.98 14.11
C LYS A 134 -11.02 -13.38 15.01
N THR A 135 -10.43 -14.54 14.76
CA THR A 135 -9.11 -14.90 15.32
C THR A 135 -8.15 -13.74 15.06
N PRO A 136 -7.34 -13.33 16.05
CA PRO A 136 -6.51 -12.12 15.99
C PRO A 136 -5.53 -12.11 14.81
#